data_AF-H2G0R2-F1
#
_entry.id   AF-H2G0R2-F1
#
_cell.length_a   1.000
_cell.length_b   1.000
_cell.length_c   1.000
_cell.angle_alpha   90.00
_cell.angle_beta   90.00
_cell.angle_gamma   90.00
#
_symmetry.space_group_name_H-M   'P 1'
#
loop_
_entity.id
_entity.type
_entity.pdbx_description
1 polymer ?
#
loop_
_entity_poly.entity_id
_entity_poly.type
_entity_poly.pdbx_seq_one_letter_code
_entity_poly.pdbx_strand_id
1 'polypeptide(L)'
;MSYSLTEQDKATVLALGDDERFNHFVNRVCEQEEIWILTDEHGCMMLTTDDDEDCIPVWPHADYAKDWAVGDWKDCTPEAISLNVWLKRWVPGMTDDELLVAVFPTADETGVVVEPYELKDALDRKKSLGRRN
;
A
#
# COMPACT_ATOMS: atom_id res chain seq x y z
N MET A 1 9.17 15.00 8.94
CA MET A 1 8.27 16.09 8.54
C MET A 1 6.95 15.43 8.19
N SER A 2 5.92 15.58 9.03
CA SER A 2 4.59 15.02 8.78
C SER A 2 3.95 15.79 7.63
N TYR A 3 3.90 15.19 6.44
CA TYR A 3 3.21 15.76 5.29
C TYR A 3 1.71 15.73 5.58
N SER A 4 1.08 16.90 5.70
CA SER A 4 -0.37 16.99 5.91
C SER A 4 -1.07 16.78 4.57
N LEU A 5 -1.65 15.60 4.37
CA LEU A 5 -2.50 15.34 3.21
C LEU A 5 -3.83 16.07 3.35
N THR A 6 -4.12 17.01 2.44
CA THR A 6 -5.43 17.65 2.40
C THR A 6 -6.47 16.73 1.77
N GLU A 7 -7.74 16.88 2.13
CA GLU A 7 -8.83 16.10 1.51
C GLU A 7 -8.89 16.31 -0.01
N GLN A 8 -8.53 17.51 -0.49
CA GLN A 8 -8.46 17.81 -1.93
C GLN A 8 -7.34 17.03 -2.63
N ASP A 9 -6.16 16.93 -2.03
CA ASP A 9 -5.06 16.12 -2.58
C ASP A 9 -5.45 14.63 -2.60
N LYS A 10 -6.08 14.13 -1.52
CA LYS A 10 -6.59 12.75 -1.47
C LYS A 10 -7.58 12.49 -2.60
N ALA A 11 -8.61 13.31 -2.72
CA ALA A 11 -9.64 13.17 -3.73
C ALA A 11 -9.07 13.25 -5.15
N THR A 12 -8.08 14.13 -5.36
CA THR A 12 -7.38 14.23 -6.65
C THR A 12 -6.67 12.93 -6.97
N VAL A 13 -5.86 12.40 -6.04
CA VAL A 13 -5.12 11.14 -6.25
C VAL A 13 -6.06 9.96 -6.43
N LEU A 14 -7.17 9.88 -5.68
CA LEU A 14 -8.18 8.83 -5.82
C LEU A 14 -8.93 8.91 -7.16
N ALA A 15 -9.01 10.09 -7.77
CA ALA A 15 -9.61 10.28 -9.09
C ALA A 15 -8.63 10.04 -10.25
N LEU A 16 -7.33 9.84 -9.97
CA LEU A 16 -6.34 9.49 -10.99
C LEU A 16 -6.50 8.04 -11.44
N GLY A 17 -5.96 7.74 -12.63
CA GLY A 17 -5.92 6.38 -13.14
C GLY A 17 -5.02 5.46 -12.30
N ASP A 18 -5.20 4.16 -12.48
CA ASP A 18 -4.48 3.09 -11.79
C ASP A 18 -2.95 3.27 -11.85
N ASP A 19 -2.41 3.53 -13.04
CA ASP A 19 -0.99 3.80 -13.26
C ASP A 19 -0.47 5.02 -12.47
N GLU A 20 -1.25 6.09 -12.41
CA GLU A 20 -0.86 7.31 -11.72
C GLU A 20 -0.88 7.12 -10.21
N ARG A 21 -1.89 6.41 -9.70
CA ARG A 21 -1.99 6.04 -8.28
C ARG A 21 -0.84 5.13 -7.86
N PHE A 22 -0.54 4.12 -8.67
CA PHE A 22 0.60 3.22 -8.44
C PHE A 22 1.93 4.00 -8.44
N ASN A 23 2.13 4.89 -9.40
CA ASN A 23 3.31 5.76 -9.43
C ASN A 23 3.39 6.68 -8.22
N HIS A 24 2.26 7.25 -7.78
CA HIS A 24 2.19 8.06 -6.56
C HIS A 24 2.61 7.24 -5.33
N PHE A 25 2.07 6.03 -5.18
CA PHE A 25 2.43 5.10 -4.12
C PHE A 25 3.94 4.84 -4.10
N VAL A 26 4.51 4.39 -5.23
CA VAL A 26 5.93 4.05 -5.35
C VAL A 26 6.82 5.26 -5.05
N ASN A 27 6.46 6.46 -5.52
CA ASN A 27 7.17 7.69 -5.21
C ASN A 27 7.19 7.94 -3.69
N ARG A 28 6.02 7.94 -3.04
CA ARG A 28 5.88 8.22 -1.62
C ARG A 28 6.60 7.21 -0.74
N VAL A 29 6.46 5.92 -1.06
CA VAL A 29 7.12 4.85 -0.32
C VAL A 29 8.63 4.92 -0.51
N CYS A 30 9.14 5.33 -1.67
CA CYS A 30 10.57 5.55 -1.85
C CYS A 30 11.09 6.78 -1.07
N GLU A 31 10.28 7.84 -0.96
CA GLU A 31 10.62 9.05 -0.20
C GLU A 31 10.62 8.82 1.32
N GLN A 32 9.60 8.13 1.83
CA GLN A 32 9.42 7.86 3.26
C GLN A 32 10.18 6.60 3.70
N GLU A 33 10.48 5.70 2.77
CA GLU A 33 10.99 4.34 3.03
C GLU A 33 10.11 3.53 4.00
N GLU A 34 8.81 3.80 3.98
CA GLU A 34 7.79 3.19 4.84
C GLU A 34 6.51 2.93 4.04
N ILE A 35 5.85 1.82 4.37
CA ILE A 35 4.58 1.38 3.81
C ILE A 35 3.58 1.27 4.96
N TRP A 36 2.34 1.67 4.73
CA TRP A 36 1.28 1.57 5.73
C TRP A 36 0.37 0.41 5.39
N ILE A 37 0.03 -0.39 6.39
CA ILE A 37 -0.99 -1.44 6.31
C ILE A 37 -2.03 -1.23 7.38
N LEU A 38 -3.12 -1.99 7.32
CA LEU A 38 -4.07 -2.10 8.41
C LEU A 38 -3.85 -3.42 9.17
N THR A 39 -3.80 -3.31 10.49
CA THR A 39 -3.73 -4.44 11.41
C THR A 39 -4.76 -4.27 12.51
N ASP A 40 -5.32 -5.37 12.99
CA ASP A 40 -6.19 -5.41 14.16
C ASP A 40 -5.52 -6.20 15.31
N GLU A 41 -6.28 -6.56 16.35
CA GLU A 41 -5.80 -7.37 17.47
C GLU A 41 -5.50 -8.84 17.09
N HIS A 42 -5.97 -9.31 15.93
CA HIS A 42 -5.86 -10.68 15.47
C HIS A 42 -4.79 -10.86 14.38
N GLY A 43 -4.42 -9.80 13.65
CA GLY A 43 -3.37 -9.83 12.64
C GLY A 43 -3.49 -8.71 11.61
N CYS A 44 -2.83 -8.90 10.46
CA CYS A 44 -2.97 -8.00 9.33
C CYS A 44 -4.28 -8.24 8.58
N MET A 45 -4.87 -7.15 8.11
CA MET A 45 -6.07 -7.18 7.30
C MET A 45 -5.78 -7.78 5.92
N MET A 46 -6.68 -8.66 5.47
CA MET A 46 -6.64 -9.27 4.14
C MET A 46 -7.98 -9.00 3.44
N LEU A 47 -7.91 -8.66 2.16
CA LEU A 47 -9.05 -8.59 1.28
C LEU A 47 -9.05 -9.82 0.38
N THR A 48 -10.20 -10.45 0.21
CA THR A 48 -10.37 -11.51 -0.79
C THR A 48 -10.99 -10.88 -2.04
N THR A 49 -10.37 -11.06 -3.19
CA THR A 49 -10.90 -10.60 -4.48
C THR A 49 -12.08 -11.49 -4.92
N ASP A 50 -12.80 -11.06 -5.97
CA ASP A 50 -13.87 -11.87 -6.58
C ASP A 50 -13.38 -13.22 -7.12
N ASP A 51 -12.07 -13.36 -7.38
CA ASP A 51 -11.41 -14.56 -7.87
C ASP A 51 -10.91 -15.49 -6.74
N ASP A 52 -11.37 -15.29 -5.49
CA ASP A 52 -10.92 -16.01 -4.29
C ASP A 52 -9.41 -15.84 -4.00
N GLU A 53 -8.79 -14.75 -4.48
CA GLU A 53 -7.38 -14.44 -4.23
C GLU A 53 -7.26 -13.51 -3.01
N ASP A 54 -6.45 -13.90 -2.04
CA ASP A 54 -6.20 -13.08 -0.86
C ASP A 54 -5.12 -12.04 -1.14
N CYS A 55 -5.42 -10.79 -0.82
CA CYS A 55 -4.54 -9.66 -1.05
C CYS A 55 -4.44 -8.74 0.17
N ILE A 56 -3.24 -8.21 0.41
CA ILE A 56 -2.99 -7.30 1.53
C ILE A 56 -3.02 -5.85 1.01
N PRO A 57 -3.91 -5.02 1.54
CA PRO A 57 -4.03 -3.63 1.15
C PRO A 57 -2.92 -2.78 1.78
N VAL A 58 -2.24 -2.00 0.93
CA VAL A 58 -1.11 -1.13 1.33
C VAL A 58 -1.33 0.31 0.91
N TRP A 59 -0.90 1.25 1.76
CA TRP A 59 -0.99 2.70 1.51
C TRP A 59 0.35 3.40 1.62
N PRO A 60 0.50 4.53 0.90
CA PRO A 60 1.69 5.36 0.99
C PRO A 60 1.68 6.27 2.24
N HIS A 61 0.54 6.39 2.91
CA HIS A 61 0.36 7.27 4.07
C HIS A 61 -0.70 6.73 5.03
N ALA A 62 -0.48 6.95 6.33
CA ALA A 62 -1.41 6.57 7.40
C ALA A 62 -2.82 7.13 7.19
N ASP A 63 -2.92 8.37 6.69
CA ASP A 63 -4.23 9.03 6.53
C ASP A 63 -5.10 8.36 5.47
N TYR A 64 -4.53 7.64 4.50
CA TYR A 64 -5.34 6.86 3.55
C TYR A 64 -5.83 5.56 4.19
N ALA A 65 -4.94 4.88 4.92
CA ALA A 65 -5.31 3.68 5.68
C ALA A 65 -6.40 3.99 6.71
N LYS A 66 -6.34 5.13 7.41
CA LYS A 66 -7.37 5.58 8.36
C LYS A 66 -8.71 5.87 7.70
N ASP A 67 -8.71 6.52 6.54
CA ASP A 67 -9.94 6.81 5.82
C ASP A 67 -10.64 5.52 5.38
N TRP A 68 -9.88 4.44 5.19
CA TRP A 68 -10.41 3.13 4.82
C TRP A 68 -10.77 2.26 6.02
N ALA A 69 -10.11 2.46 7.17
CA ALA A 69 -10.47 1.88 8.47
C ALA A 69 -11.76 2.50 9.04
N VAL A 70 -12.87 2.34 8.31
CA VAL A 70 -14.21 2.82 8.64
C VAL A 70 -15.21 1.67 8.62
N GLY A 71 -16.37 1.86 9.26
CA GLY A 71 -17.42 0.83 9.29
C GLY A 71 -16.97 -0.41 10.07
N ASP A 72 -16.94 -1.56 9.39
CA ASP A 72 -16.52 -2.85 9.95
C ASP A 72 -15.01 -2.93 10.23
N TRP A 73 -14.23 -2.04 9.61
CA TRP A 73 -12.77 -1.97 9.75
C TRP A 73 -12.30 -0.84 10.67
N LYS A 74 -13.24 -0.21 11.40
CA LYS A 74 -12.95 0.89 12.34
C LYS A 74 -12.00 0.50 13.47
N ASP A 75 -11.96 -0.80 13.79
CA ASP A 75 -11.13 -1.36 14.84
C ASP A 75 -9.73 -1.70 14.32
N CYS A 76 -9.51 -1.64 12.99
CA CYS A 76 -8.20 -1.74 12.39
C CYS A 76 -7.41 -0.43 12.58
N THR A 77 -6.12 -0.58 12.85
CA THR A 77 -5.21 0.53 13.05
C THR A 77 -4.13 0.55 11.96
N PRO A 78 -3.76 1.74 11.45
CA PRO A 78 -2.70 1.87 10.47
C PRO A 78 -1.35 1.62 11.12
N GLU A 79 -0.61 0.63 10.62
CA GLU A 79 0.73 0.30 11.05
C GLU A 79 1.75 0.67 9.97
N ALA A 80 2.81 1.38 10.37
CA ALA A 80 3.93 1.69 9.50
C ALA A 80 4.95 0.55 9.51
N ILE A 81 5.16 -0.04 8.34
CA ILE A 81 6.19 -1.03 8.08
C ILE A 81 7.30 -0.37 7.29
N SER A 82 8.53 -0.39 7.82
CA SER A 82 9.69 0.07 7.06
C SER A 82 9.85 -0.75 5.78
N LEU A 83 10.14 -0.07 4.68
CA LEU A 83 10.32 -0.69 3.36
C LEU A 83 11.36 -1.83 3.39
N ASN A 84 12.43 -1.71 4.18
CA ASN A 84 13.41 -2.78 4.36
C ASN A 84 12.80 -4.05 4.99
N VAL A 85 11.89 -3.89 5.95
CA VAL A 85 11.15 -5.00 6.57
C VAL A 85 10.17 -5.58 5.58
N TRP A 86 9.44 -4.73 4.85
CA TRP A 86 8.53 -5.17 3.79
C TRP A 86 9.25 -6.04 2.76
N LEU A 87 10.35 -5.54 2.18
CA LEU A 87 11.08 -6.23 1.12
C LEU A 87 11.78 -7.53 1.57
N LYS A 88 12.15 -7.65 2.86
CA LYS A 88 12.90 -8.80 3.39
C LYS A 88 12.05 -9.82 4.12
N ARG A 89 10.90 -9.43 4.67
CA ARG A 89 10.03 -10.30 5.45
C ARG A 89 8.66 -10.46 4.81
N TRP A 90 8.02 -9.36 4.45
CA TRP A 90 6.66 -9.40 3.89
C TRP A 90 6.65 -9.97 2.48
N VAL A 91 7.41 -9.40 1.55
CA VAL A 91 7.47 -9.88 0.16
C VAL A 91 7.69 -11.39 0.06
N PRO A 92 8.74 -11.98 0.68
CA PRO A 92 8.93 -13.42 0.58
C PRO A 92 7.87 -14.24 1.33
N GLY A 93 7.31 -13.74 2.44
CA GLY A 93 6.23 -14.43 3.15
C GLY A 93 4.94 -14.46 2.32
N MET A 94 4.53 -13.30 1.81
CA MET A 94 3.37 -13.17 0.93
C MET A 94 3.50 -14.01 -0.34
N THR A 95 4.69 -14.07 -0.95
CA THR A 95 4.92 -14.93 -2.11
C THR A 95 4.82 -16.42 -1.77
N ASP A 96 5.25 -16.84 -0.58
CA ASP A 96 5.14 -18.25 -0.13
C ASP A 96 3.68 -18.62 0.19
N ASP A 97 2.93 -17.65 0.74
CA ASP A 97 1.51 -17.77 1.06
C ASP A 97 0.57 -17.49 -0.14
N GLU A 98 1.10 -17.27 -1.35
CA GLU A 98 0.36 -16.91 -2.58
C GLU A 98 -0.54 -15.66 -2.43
N LEU A 99 -0.16 -14.74 -1.54
CA LEU A 99 -0.87 -13.50 -1.26
C LEU A 99 -0.47 -12.38 -2.22
N LEU A 100 -1.46 -11.66 -2.72
CA LEU A 100 -1.27 -10.49 -3.58
C LEU A 100 -1.16 -9.20 -2.76
N VAL A 101 -0.73 -8.12 -3.38
CA VAL A 101 -0.67 -6.80 -2.76
C VAL A 101 -1.63 -5.87 -3.47
N ALA A 102 -2.65 -5.40 -2.75
CA ALA A 102 -3.54 -4.35 -3.24
C ALA A 102 -2.88 -2.99 -2.98
N VAL A 103 -2.26 -2.42 -4.00
CA VAL A 103 -1.60 -1.13 -3.94
C VAL A 103 -2.63 -0.02 -4.06
N PHE A 104 -2.74 0.75 -2.98
CA PHE A 104 -3.57 1.94 -2.90
C PHE A 104 -5.05 1.70 -3.29
N PRO A 105 -5.75 0.78 -2.60
CA PRO A 105 -7.16 0.53 -2.84
C PRO A 105 -8.01 1.74 -2.46
N THR A 106 -9.06 1.98 -3.23
CA THR A 106 -10.09 2.99 -2.93
C THR A 106 -11.24 2.37 -2.14
N ALA A 107 -12.12 3.22 -1.58
CA ALA A 107 -13.35 2.76 -0.91
C ALA A 107 -14.35 2.05 -1.84
N ASP A 108 -14.17 2.15 -3.15
CA ASP A 108 -14.97 1.45 -4.18
C ASP A 108 -14.25 0.17 -4.66
N GLU A 109 -13.31 -0.35 -3.85
CA GLU A 109 -12.56 -1.59 -4.08
C GLU A 109 -11.71 -1.62 -5.37
N THR A 110 -11.57 -0.48 -6.04
CA THR A 110 -10.74 -0.32 -7.24
C THR A 110 -9.30 0.00 -6.84
N GLY A 111 -8.51 -1.03 -6.54
CA GLY A 111 -7.07 -0.95 -6.27
C GLY A 111 -6.22 -1.58 -7.37
N VAL A 112 -4.92 -1.28 -7.38
CA VAL A 112 -3.96 -1.95 -8.27
C VAL A 112 -3.44 -3.18 -7.57
N VAL A 113 -3.97 -4.35 -7.93
CA VAL A 113 -3.50 -5.63 -7.39
C VAL A 113 -2.28 -6.08 -8.19
N VAL A 114 -1.17 -6.29 -7.49
CA VAL A 114 0.10 -6.75 -8.07
C VAL A 114 0.74 -7.79 -7.18
N GLU A 115 1.65 -8.57 -7.74
CA GLU A 115 2.37 -9.57 -6.95
C GLU A 115 3.42 -8.88 -6.03
N PRO A 116 3.73 -9.44 -4.85
CA PRO A 116 4.65 -8.81 -3.90
C PRO A 116 6.04 -8.51 -4.49
N TYR A 117 6.52 -9.37 -5.40
CA TYR A 117 7.80 -9.14 -6.06
C TYR A 117 7.72 -8.07 -7.16
N GLU A 118 6.58 -7.89 -7.83
CA GLU A 118 6.40 -6.84 -8.84
C GLU A 118 6.48 -5.48 -8.17
N LEU A 119 5.80 -5.32 -7.04
CA LEU A 119 5.88 -4.10 -6.24
C LEU A 119 7.32 -3.84 -5.78
N LYS A 120 8.02 -4.89 -5.33
CA LYS A 120 9.44 -4.80 -4.97
C LYS A 120 10.30 -4.31 -6.14
N ASP A 121 10.14 -4.88 -7.33
CA ASP A 121 10.94 -4.49 -8.51
C ASP A 121 10.67 -3.02 -8.89
N ALA A 122 9.40 -2.61 -8.86
CA ALA A 122 9.01 -1.22 -9.12
C ALA A 122 9.67 -0.24 -8.14
N LEU A 123 9.70 -0.59 -6.84
CA LEU A 123 10.35 0.20 -5.79
C LEU A 123 11.87 0.24 -5.97
N ASP A 124 12.52 -0.89 -6.25
CA ASP A 124 13.97 -0.97 -6.48
C ASP A 124 14.39 -0.17 -7.72
N ARG A 125 13.63 -0.30 -8.81
CA ARG A 125 13.83 0.46 -10.05
C ARG A 125 13.73 1.96 -9.80
N LYS A 126 12.73 2.39 -9.02
CA LYS A 126 12.55 3.80 -8.68
C LYS A 126 13.70 4.34 -7.81
N LYS A 127 14.11 3.59 -6.78
CA LYS A 127 15.25 3.93 -5.94
C LYS A 127 16.56 4.04 -6.73
N SER A 128 16.77 3.15 -7.69
CA SER A 128 17.93 3.17 -8.60
C SER A 128 17.96 4.41 -9.49
N LEU A 129 16.80 4.84 -10.00
CA LEU A 129 16.69 6.08 -10.78
C LEU A 129 16.91 7.34 -9.93
N GLY A 130 16.40 7.38 -8.70
CA GLY A 130 16.51 8.55 -7.81
C GLY A 130 17.92 8.82 -7.27
N ARG A 131 18.80 7.81 -7.24
CA ARG A 131 20.20 7.95 -6.78
C ARG A 131 21.18 8.51 -7.82
N ARG A 132 20.72 8.80 -9.04
CA ARG A 132 21.51 9.42 -10.10
C ARG A 132 21.17 10.91 -10.22
N ASN A 133 21.51 11.71 -9.22
CA ASN A 133 21.72 13.15 -9.42
C ASN A 133 22.67 13.71 -8.35
#